data_AF-A0A6B0X2W7-F1
#
_entry.id   AF-A0A6B0X2W7-F1
#
_cell.length_a   1.000
_cell.length_b   1.000
_cell.length_c   1.000
_cell.angle_alpha   90.00
_cell.angle_beta   90.00
_cell.angle_gamma   90.00
#
_symmetry.space_group_name_H-M   'P 1'
#
loop_
_entity.id
_entity.type
_entity.pdbx_description
1 polymer ?
#
loop_
_entity_poly.entity_id
_entity_poly.type
_entity_poly.pdbx_seq_one_letter_code
_entity_poly.pdbx_strand_id
1 'polypeptide(L)'
;MSFLGRALAILRKDLKAEWRTKARLSPMVFFILLMLLVFNFSFDLGGAALREIGPGTLWSSYVFASLLSLGRSFADERDNDALDALLLAPGDRGAIYLGKMLGNFVFLLAIELLSLPFFALFFNLSLGFFLLPLLAIFVLGSACMASAGTLFAALSNNMRLRELMLPLLLLPMILPALISCVEATGLA
;
A
#
# COMPACT_ATOMS: atom_id res chain seq x y z
N MET A 1 0.52 18.84 23.12
CA MET A 1 -0.02 18.69 21.75
C MET A 1 -1.26 17.80 21.81
N SER A 2 -2.31 18.14 21.06
CA SER A 2 -3.49 17.28 20.93
C SER A 2 -3.16 15.97 20.22
N PHE A 3 -4.02 14.96 20.38
CA PHE A 3 -3.90 13.65 19.72
C PHE A 3 -3.70 13.78 18.19
N LEU A 4 -4.57 14.54 17.52
CA LEU A 4 -4.46 14.80 16.07
C LEU A 4 -3.18 15.56 15.70
N GLY A 5 -2.76 16.54 16.51
CA GLY A 5 -1.53 17.28 16.24
C GLY A 5 -0.29 16.39 16.26
N ARG A 6 -0.27 15.36 17.12
CA ARG A 6 0.81 14.35 17.15
C ARG A 6 0.76 13.44 15.93
N ALA A 7 -0.41 12.90 15.59
CA ALA A 7 -0.56 12.05 14.41
C ALA A 7 -0.12 12.78 13.13
N LEU A 8 -0.49 14.06 12.99
CA LEU A 8 -0.10 14.88 11.84
C LEU A 8 1.40 15.20 11.82
N ALA A 9 2.03 15.38 12.99
CA ALA A 9 3.48 15.58 13.07
C ALA A 9 4.25 14.34 12.60
N ILE A 10 3.79 13.15 12.99
CA ILE A 10 4.35 11.87 12.55
C ILE A 10 4.16 11.69 11.05
N LEU A 11 2.94 11.92 10.54
CA LEU A 11 2.64 11.89 9.11
C LEU A 11 3.57 12.82 8.31
N ARG A 12 3.72 14.07 8.76
CA ARG A 12 4.59 15.05 8.09
C ARG A 12 6.05 14.63 8.10
N LYS A 13 6.52 14.02 9.19
CA LYS A 13 7.87 13.50 9.30
C LYS A 13 8.10 12.40 8.26
N ASP A 14 7.21 11.42 8.20
CA ASP A 14 7.32 10.27 7.31
C ASP A 14 7.25 10.69 5.84
N LEU A 15 6.31 11.57 5.48
CA LEU A 15 6.21 12.11 4.11
C LEU A 15 7.46 12.89 3.71
N LYS A 16 8.02 13.70 4.62
CA LYS A 16 9.23 14.48 4.35
C LYS A 16 10.46 13.59 4.23
N ALA A 17 10.55 12.52 5.03
CA ALA A 17 11.61 11.53 4.93
C ALA A 17 11.54 10.82 3.57
N GLU A 18 10.36 10.32 3.21
CA GLU A 18 10.14 9.62 1.95
C GLU A 18 10.41 10.51 0.73
N TRP A 19 9.96 11.76 0.74
CA TRP A 19 10.20 12.68 -0.38
C TRP A 19 11.69 12.96 -0.62
N ARG A 20 12.49 12.94 0.44
CA ARG A 20 13.94 13.22 0.37
C ARG A 20 14.73 12.02 -0.15
N THR A 21 14.43 10.82 0.33
CA THR A 21 15.19 9.61 -0.05
C THR A 21 14.58 8.89 -1.25
N LYS A 22 13.26 8.99 -1.47
CA LYS A 22 12.47 8.23 -2.45
C LYS A 22 12.73 6.72 -2.40
N ALA A 23 13.14 6.24 -1.22
CA ALA A 23 13.69 4.91 -1.00
C ALA A 23 12.62 3.82 -1.03
N ARG A 24 11.37 4.15 -0.71
CA ARG A 24 10.24 3.22 -0.82
C ARG A 24 9.50 3.43 -2.14
N LEU A 25 9.23 4.68 -2.55
CA LEU A 25 8.43 4.97 -3.74
C LEU A 25 9.05 4.39 -5.01
N SER A 26 10.34 4.66 -5.27
CA SER A 26 10.96 4.29 -6.55
C SER A 26 10.97 2.77 -6.77
N PRO A 27 11.47 1.94 -5.82
CA PRO A 27 11.48 0.50 -6.03
C PRO A 27 10.09 -0.12 -6.18
N MET A 28 9.07 0.39 -5.47
CA MET A 28 7.72 -0.15 -5.55
C MET A 28 7.06 0.14 -6.90
N VAL A 29 7.27 1.34 -7.44
CA VAL A 29 6.78 1.71 -8.77
C VAL A 29 7.43 0.84 -9.83
N PHE A 30 8.76 0.67 -9.77
CA PHE A 30 9.46 -0.26 -10.68
C PHE A 30 8.98 -1.70 -10.54
N PHE A 31 8.72 -2.17 -9.32
CA PHE A 31 8.20 -3.51 -9.06
C PHE A 31 6.82 -3.74 -9.68
N ILE A 32 5.89 -2.79 -9.50
CA ILE A 32 4.55 -2.88 -10.11
C ILE A 32 4.66 -2.82 -11.63
N LEU A 33 5.48 -1.91 -12.18
CA LEU A 33 5.72 -1.83 -13.62
C LEU A 33 6.24 -3.15 -14.19
N LEU A 34 7.21 -3.77 -13.52
CA LEU A 34 7.74 -5.07 -13.90
C LEU A 34 6.64 -6.15 -13.85
N MET A 35 5.85 -6.19 -12.78
CA MET A 35 4.73 -7.13 -12.67
C MET A 35 3.73 -6.94 -13.81
N LEU A 36 3.27 -5.71 -14.05
CA LEU A 36 2.34 -5.40 -15.13
C LEU A 36 2.89 -5.82 -16.50
N LEU A 37 4.19 -5.59 -16.74
CA LEU A 37 4.85 -5.99 -17.98
C LEU A 37 4.88 -7.52 -18.14
N VAL A 38 5.29 -8.23 -17.09
CA VAL A 38 5.35 -9.70 -17.09
C VAL A 38 3.97 -10.29 -17.33
N PHE A 39 2.94 -9.79 -16.64
CA PHE A 39 1.57 -10.25 -16.83
C PHE A 39 1.04 -9.92 -18.23
N ASN A 40 1.26 -8.70 -18.73
CA ASN A 40 0.81 -8.28 -20.05
C ASN A 40 1.37 -9.18 -21.15
N PHE A 41 2.67 -9.49 -21.13
CA PHE A 41 3.28 -10.38 -22.12
C PHE A 41 2.98 -11.86 -21.91
N SER A 42 2.69 -12.28 -20.67
CA SER A 42 2.38 -13.68 -20.38
C SER A 42 0.96 -14.06 -20.80
N PHE A 43 0.01 -13.13 -20.69
CA PHE A 43 -1.42 -13.40 -20.92
C PHE A 43 -2.01 -12.71 -22.15
N ASP A 44 -1.21 -11.94 -22.90
CA ASP A 44 -1.65 -11.12 -24.05
C ASP A 44 -2.95 -10.35 -23.73
N LEU A 45 -2.86 -9.50 -22.71
CA LEU A 45 -4.01 -8.86 -22.04
C LEU A 45 -4.73 -7.79 -22.88
N GLY A 46 -4.69 -7.86 -24.21
CA GLY A 46 -5.33 -6.93 -25.14
C GLY A 46 -6.78 -7.26 -25.52
N GLY A 47 -7.35 -8.39 -25.04
CA GLY A 47 -8.64 -8.92 -25.50
C GLY A 47 -9.58 -9.37 -24.38
N ALA A 48 -10.33 -10.47 -24.59
CA ALA A 48 -11.28 -10.99 -23.58
C ALA A 48 -10.61 -11.35 -22.23
N ALA A 49 -9.35 -11.79 -22.29
CA ALA A 49 -8.54 -12.10 -21.11
C ALA A 49 -8.33 -10.89 -20.17
N LEU A 50 -8.41 -9.66 -20.71
CA LEU A 50 -8.34 -8.43 -19.92
C LEU A 50 -9.42 -8.36 -18.84
N ARG A 51 -10.66 -8.70 -19.22
CA ARG A 51 -11.82 -8.58 -18.32
C ARG A 51 -11.82 -9.66 -17.26
N GLU A 52 -11.29 -10.84 -17.57
CA GLU A 52 -11.24 -11.96 -16.65
C GLU A 52 -10.04 -11.90 -15.69
N ILE A 53 -8.86 -11.49 -16.17
CA ILE A 53 -7.59 -11.61 -15.43
C ILE A 53 -7.05 -10.24 -14.97
N GLY A 54 -7.35 -9.16 -15.69
CA GLY A 54 -6.81 -7.81 -15.44
C GLY A 54 -6.98 -7.30 -14.01
N PRO A 55 -8.19 -7.37 -13.41
CA PRO A 55 -8.42 -6.98 -12.02
C PRO A 55 -7.55 -7.77 -11.02
N GLY A 56 -7.42 -9.09 -11.22
CA GLY A 56 -6.58 -9.94 -10.38
C GLY A 56 -5.08 -9.61 -10.52
N THR A 57 -4.63 -9.34 -11.74
CA THR A 57 -3.27 -8.88 -12.02
C THR A 57 -2.96 -7.55 -11.32
N LEU A 58 -3.87 -6.58 -11.40
CA LEU A 58 -3.71 -5.28 -10.76
C LEU A 58 -3.61 -5.43 -9.24
N TRP A 59 -4.59 -6.08 -8.61
CA TRP A 59 -4.64 -6.19 -7.16
C TRP A 59 -3.55 -7.10 -6.59
N SER A 60 -3.13 -8.14 -7.31
CA SER A 60 -1.97 -8.95 -6.89
C SER A 60 -0.69 -8.11 -6.87
N SER A 61 -0.44 -7.29 -7.90
CA SER A 61 0.71 -6.39 -7.94
C SER A 61 0.70 -5.39 -6.77
N TYR A 62 -0.48 -4.87 -6.42
CA TYR A 62 -0.67 -3.93 -5.31
C TYR A 62 -0.51 -4.59 -3.94
N VAL A 63 -1.00 -5.82 -3.75
CA VAL A 63 -0.78 -6.58 -2.51
C VAL A 63 0.71 -6.83 -2.29
N PHE A 64 1.46 -7.22 -3.32
CA PHE A 64 2.90 -7.43 -3.16
C PHE A 64 3.64 -6.12 -2.86
N ALA A 65 3.28 -5.02 -3.54
CA ALA A 65 3.86 -3.71 -3.25
C ALA A 65 3.49 -3.21 -1.84
N SER A 66 2.27 -3.49 -1.37
CA SER A 66 1.82 -3.10 -0.03
C SER A 66 2.58 -3.87 1.05
N LEU A 67 2.77 -5.19 0.88
CA LEU A 67 3.55 -6.00 1.82
C LEU A 67 4.99 -5.49 1.98
N LEU A 68 5.66 -5.16 0.88
CA LEU A 68 7.03 -4.65 0.90
C LEU A 68 7.12 -3.24 1.51
N SER A 69 6.17 -2.37 1.20
CA SER A 69 6.17 -0.98 1.71
C SER A 69 5.80 -0.87 3.18
N LEU A 70 4.77 -1.61 3.61
CA LEU A 70 4.30 -1.65 5.00
C LEU A 70 5.37 -2.23 5.93
N GLY A 71 6.09 -3.26 5.48
CA GLY A 71 7.20 -3.86 6.24
C GLY A 71 8.33 -2.87 6.53
N ARG A 72 8.59 -1.91 5.61
CA ARG A 72 9.62 -0.89 5.81
C ARG A 72 9.21 0.23 6.77
N SER A 73 7.91 0.52 6.90
CA SER A 73 7.39 1.67 7.65
C SER A 73 7.81 1.73 9.13
N PHE A 74 7.91 0.56 9.79
CA PHE A 74 8.43 0.44 11.17
C PHE A 74 9.90 0.01 11.23
N ALA A 75 10.41 -0.67 10.19
CA ALA A 75 11.82 -1.02 10.10
C ALA A 75 12.69 0.24 10.08
N ASP A 76 12.32 1.25 9.27
CA ASP A 76 13.05 2.50 9.17
C ASP A 76 13.15 3.23 10.52
N GLU A 77 12.12 3.16 11.37
CA GLU A 77 12.18 3.80 12.70
C GLU A 77 13.03 3.04 13.69
N ARG A 78 13.05 1.72 13.56
CA ARG A 78 13.89 0.88 14.41
C ARG A 78 15.35 1.04 14.04
N ASP A 79 15.67 1.02 12.74
CA ASP A 79 17.04 1.12 12.24
C ASP A 79 17.66 2.50 12.52
N ASN A 80 16.84 3.53 12.77
CA ASN A 80 17.25 4.87 13.18
C ASN A 80 17.10 5.13 14.70
N ASP A 81 16.84 4.10 15.52
CA ASP A 81 16.57 4.20 16.97
C ASP A 81 15.45 5.20 17.35
N ALA A 82 14.61 5.57 16.38
CA ALA A 82 13.56 6.57 16.53
C ALA A 82 12.30 5.97 17.16
N LEU A 83 12.11 4.66 17.08
CA LEU A 83 10.94 3.98 17.65
C LEU A 83 10.92 4.10 19.18
N ASP A 84 12.06 3.91 19.85
CA ASP A 84 12.15 4.03 21.30
C ASP A 84 11.92 5.48 21.74
N ALA A 85 12.47 6.44 20.99
CA ALA A 85 12.19 7.86 21.22
C ALA A 85 10.70 8.21 21.08
N LEU A 86 10.00 7.63 20.10
CA LEU A 86 8.55 7.80 19.92
C LEU A 86 7.75 7.18 21.06
N LEU A 87 8.18 6.03 21.59
CA LEU A 87 7.51 5.35 22.70
C LEU A 87 7.76 6.01 24.07
N LEU A 88 8.90 6.67 24.24
CA LEU A 88 9.25 7.47 25.41
C LEU A 88 8.60 8.86 25.41
N ALA A 89 8.21 9.36 24.22
CA ALA A 89 7.56 10.65 24.11
C ALA A 89 6.21 10.64 24.87
N PRO A 90 5.94 11.66 25.71
CA PRO A 90 4.71 11.71 26.49
C PRO A 90 3.51 11.83 25.55
N GLY A 91 2.55 10.90 25.64
CA GLY A 91 1.32 10.92 24.86
C GLY A 91 0.64 9.57 24.68
N ASP A 92 -0.51 9.59 24.00
CA ASP A 92 -1.23 8.38 23.62
C ASP A 92 -0.55 7.69 22.42
N ARG A 93 -0.27 6.39 22.57
CA ARG A 93 0.31 5.53 21.53
C ARG A 93 -0.61 5.38 20.33
N GLY A 94 -1.93 5.56 20.51
CA GLY A 94 -2.90 5.60 19.41
C GLY A 94 -2.58 6.68 18.35
N ALA A 95 -1.96 7.80 18.76
CA ALA A 95 -1.56 8.85 17.83
C ALA A 95 -0.40 8.42 16.91
N ILE A 96 0.47 7.53 17.41
CA ILE A 96 1.57 6.94 16.62
C ILE A 96 0.99 6.01 15.57
N TYR A 97 0.09 5.13 15.97
CA TYR A 97 -0.62 4.23 15.06
C TYR A 97 -1.34 5.02 13.97
N LEU A 98 -2.14 6.03 14.33
CA LEU A 98 -2.89 6.82 13.36
C LEU A 98 -1.97 7.58 12.39
N GLY A 99 -0.88 8.19 12.90
CA GLY A 99 0.09 8.88 12.06
C GLY A 99 0.75 7.95 11.05
N LYS A 100 1.18 6.76 11.49
CA LYS A 100 1.79 5.73 10.63
C LYS A 100 0.79 5.14 9.63
N MET A 101 -0.44 4.86 10.07
CA MET A 101 -1.52 4.38 9.20
C MET A 101 -1.79 5.37 8.07
N LEU A 102 -1.94 6.67 8.40
CA LEU A 102 -2.15 7.71 7.38
C LEU A 102 -0.94 7.84 6.44
N GLY A 103 0.28 7.72 6.96
CA GLY A 103 1.50 7.74 6.15
C GLY A 103 1.54 6.59 5.15
N ASN A 104 1.24 5.38 5.61
CA ASN A 104 1.15 4.20 4.78
C ASN A 104 0.01 4.30 3.76
N PHE A 105 -1.15 4.81 4.18
CA PHE A 105 -2.30 5.04 3.30
C PHE A 105 -1.97 5.98 2.13
N VAL A 106 -1.38 7.15 2.43
CA VAL A 106 -0.97 8.12 1.40
C VAL A 106 0.07 7.51 0.47
N PHE A 107 0.98 6.70 1.01
CA PHE A 107 2.03 6.05 0.24
C PHE A 107 1.48 4.97 -0.72
N LEU A 108 0.57 4.12 -0.24
CA LEU A 108 -0.11 3.12 -1.08
C LEU A 108 -0.90 3.80 -2.19
N LEU A 109 -1.71 4.81 -1.85
CA LEU A 109 -2.45 5.60 -2.85
C LEU A 109 -1.53 6.26 -3.87
N ALA A 110 -0.39 6.82 -3.45
CA ALA A 110 0.56 7.44 -4.38
C ALA A 110 1.11 6.42 -5.39
N ILE A 111 1.36 5.19 -4.95
CA ILE A 111 1.80 4.10 -5.82
C ILE A 111 0.70 3.67 -6.79
N GLU A 112 -0.53 3.50 -6.30
CA GLU A 112 -1.69 3.13 -7.12
C GLU A 112 -1.94 4.21 -8.20
N LEU A 113 -1.96 5.48 -7.81
CA LEU A 113 -2.15 6.61 -8.74
C LEU A 113 -1.02 6.74 -9.76
N LEU A 114 0.23 6.51 -9.36
CA LEU A 114 1.37 6.61 -10.27
C LEU A 114 1.44 5.42 -11.24
N SER A 115 0.93 4.25 -10.84
CA SER A 115 0.86 3.05 -11.69
C SER A 115 -0.35 3.05 -12.63
N LEU A 116 -1.41 3.80 -12.31
CA LEU A 116 -2.65 3.87 -13.09
C LEU A 116 -2.44 4.25 -14.58
N PRO A 117 -1.60 5.23 -14.96
CA PRO A 117 -1.34 5.54 -16.38
C PRO A 117 -0.73 4.37 -17.15
N PHE A 118 0.15 3.61 -16.50
CA PHE A 118 0.75 2.43 -17.10
C PHE A 118 -0.26 1.31 -17.25
N PHE A 119 -1.14 1.14 -16.27
CA PHE A 119 -2.26 0.21 -16.37
C PHE A 119 -3.19 0.60 -17.53
N ALA A 120 -3.55 1.87 -17.66
CA ALA A 120 -4.37 2.33 -18.78
C ALA A 120 -3.70 2.09 -20.14
N LEU A 121 -2.38 2.25 -20.23
CA LEU A 121 -1.60 2.05 -21.44
C LEU A 121 -1.45 0.56 -21.82
N PHE A 122 -1.05 -0.29 -20.88
CA PHE A 122 -0.83 -1.72 -21.15
C PHE A 122 -2.13 -2.48 -21.39
N PHE A 123 -3.23 -2.03 -20.79
CA PHE A 123 -4.51 -2.73 -20.81
C PHE A 123 -5.57 -2.00 -21.67
N ASN A 124 -5.17 -0.95 -22.39
CA ASN A 124 -6.01 -0.16 -23.31
C ASN A 124 -7.39 0.24 -22.72
N LEU A 125 -7.40 0.66 -21.45
CA LEU A 125 -8.62 0.97 -20.72
C LEU A 125 -9.13 2.38 -21.04
N SER A 126 -10.41 2.49 -21.39
CA SER A 126 -11.09 3.78 -21.50
C SER A 126 -11.43 4.32 -20.10
N LEU A 127 -10.50 5.05 -19.47
CA LEU A 127 -10.65 5.58 -18.12
C LEU A 127 -11.83 6.55 -17.92
N GLY A 128 -12.48 7.05 -18.98
CA GLY A 128 -13.44 8.16 -18.94
C GLY A 128 -14.50 8.08 -17.84
N PHE A 129 -15.40 7.09 -17.89
CA PHE A 129 -16.48 6.93 -16.90
C PHE A 129 -16.07 6.08 -15.68
N PHE A 130 -15.05 5.25 -15.82
CA PHE A 130 -14.66 4.25 -14.82
C PHE A 130 -13.62 4.75 -13.82
N LEU A 131 -12.98 5.91 -14.08
CA LEU A 131 -11.96 6.46 -13.20
C LEU A 131 -12.50 6.76 -11.79
N LEU A 132 -13.72 7.31 -11.67
CA LEU A 132 -14.26 7.70 -10.38
C LEU A 132 -14.61 6.49 -9.49
N PRO A 133 -15.34 5.46 -9.99
CA PRO A 133 -15.50 4.21 -9.25
C PRO A 133 -14.16 3.55 -8.89
N LEU A 134 -13.22 3.49 -9.84
CA LEU A 134 -11.91 2.88 -9.62
C LEU A 134 -11.12 3.57 -8.49
N LEU A 135 -11.12 4.91 -8.48
CA LEU A 135 -10.50 5.69 -7.39
C LEU A 135 -11.13 5.41 -6.03
N ALA A 136 -12.46 5.23 -5.98
CA ALA A 136 -13.13 4.86 -4.73
C ALA A 136 -12.70 3.47 -4.24
N ILE A 137 -12.58 2.49 -5.16
CA ILE A 137 -12.08 1.15 -4.81
C ILE A 137 -10.63 1.24 -4.31
N PHE A 138 -9.77 2.01 -4.96
CA PHE A 138 -8.38 2.23 -4.54
C PHE A 138 -8.30 2.84 -3.15
N VAL A 139 -9.07 3.90 -2.87
CA VAL A 139 -9.15 4.51 -1.54
C VAL A 139 -9.59 3.50 -0.48
N LEU A 140 -10.62 2.70 -0.74
CA LEU A 140 -11.12 1.73 0.24
C LEU A 140 -10.14 0.56 0.44
N GLY A 141 -9.57 0.02 -0.65
CA GLY A 141 -8.58 -1.05 -0.60
C GLY A 141 -7.30 -0.61 0.11
N SER A 142 -6.77 0.56 -0.25
CA SER A 142 -5.62 1.17 0.43
C SER A 142 -5.91 1.45 1.90
N ALA A 143 -7.11 1.90 2.28
CA ALA A 143 -7.46 2.13 3.69
C ALA A 143 -7.50 0.81 4.48
N CYS A 144 -8.06 -0.25 3.89
CA CYS A 144 -8.05 -1.60 4.47
C CYS A 144 -6.62 -2.11 4.67
N MET A 145 -5.78 -2.06 3.63
CA MET A 145 -4.39 -2.52 3.71
C MET A 145 -3.56 -1.66 4.66
N ALA A 146 -3.71 -0.34 4.65
CA ALA A 146 -2.97 0.56 5.52
C ALA A 146 -3.32 0.35 6.99
N SER A 147 -4.60 0.17 7.34
CA SER A 147 -5.01 -0.08 8.72
C SER A 147 -4.50 -1.41 9.25
N ALA A 148 -4.86 -2.52 8.58
CA ALA A 148 -4.42 -3.86 8.93
C ALA A 148 -2.89 -4.01 8.90
N GLY A 149 -2.28 -3.51 7.83
CA GLY A 149 -0.85 -3.57 7.57
C GLY A 149 -0.04 -2.81 8.61
N THR A 150 -0.47 -1.60 8.99
CA THR A 150 0.21 -0.82 10.03
C THR A 150 0.13 -1.51 11.39
N LEU A 151 -1.03 -2.10 11.72
CA LEU A 151 -1.21 -2.83 12.96
C LEU A 151 -0.27 -4.04 13.03
N PHE A 152 -0.27 -4.89 12.01
CA PHE A 152 0.58 -6.08 11.98
C PHE A 152 2.07 -5.72 11.85
N ALA A 153 2.43 -4.68 11.11
CA ALA A 153 3.82 -4.21 11.02
C ALA A 153 4.33 -3.74 12.39
N ALA A 154 3.50 -3.05 13.18
CA ALA A 154 3.84 -2.66 14.55
C ALA A 154 4.03 -3.88 15.47
N LEU A 155 3.14 -4.87 15.39
CA LEU A 155 3.20 -6.10 16.20
C LEU A 155 4.41 -6.98 15.84
N SER A 156 4.72 -7.11 14.55
CA SER A 156 5.81 -7.95 14.06
C SER A 156 7.18 -7.30 14.22
N ASN A 157 7.26 -6.01 14.54
CA ASN A 157 8.53 -5.28 14.56
C ASN A 157 9.59 -5.89 15.50
N ASN A 158 9.17 -6.56 16.59
CA ASN A 158 10.08 -7.18 17.56
C ASN A 158 10.40 -8.67 17.27
N MET A 159 9.85 -9.25 16.21
CA MET A 159 10.01 -10.67 15.89
C MET A 159 11.24 -10.92 14.99
N ARG A 160 11.92 -12.06 15.18
CA ARG A 160 13.11 -12.44 14.38
C ARG A 160 12.81 -12.68 12.89
N LEU A 161 11.56 -13.03 12.55
CA LEU A 161 11.09 -13.29 11.18
C LEU A 161 10.02 -12.27 10.73
N ARG A 162 10.20 -10.98 11.07
CA ARG A 162 9.20 -9.93 10.84
C ARG A 162 8.68 -9.85 9.39
N GLU A 163 9.57 -10.05 8.43
CA GLU A 163 9.25 -9.95 6.99
C GLU A 163 8.36 -11.09 6.50
N LEU A 164 8.36 -12.23 7.22
CA LEU A 164 7.47 -13.36 6.96
C LEU A 164 6.17 -13.27 7.77
N MET A 165 6.23 -12.66 8.96
CA MET A 165 5.07 -12.51 9.85
C MET A 165 4.04 -11.54 9.28
N LEU A 166 4.47 -10.43 8.68
CA LEU A 166 3.54 -9.46 8.10
C LEU A 166 2.67 -10.08 7.00
N PRO A 167 3.20 -10.74 5.94
CA PRO A 167 2.37 -11.42 4.95
C PRO A 167 1.50 -12.52 5.54
N LEU A 168 2.03 -13.32 6.47
CA LEU A 168 1.32 -14.46 7.06
C LEU A 168 0.08 -14.03 7.86
N LEU A 169 0.12 -12.86 8.48
CA LEU A 169 -1.00 -12.30 9.23
C LEU A 169 -1.90 -11.40 8.36
N LEU A 170 -1.30 -10.60 7.48
CA LEU A 170 -2.03 -9.62 6.69
C LEU A 170 -2.87 -10.29 5.62
N LEU A 171 -2.31 -11.22 4.84
CA LEU A 171 -3.00 -11.87 3.72
C LEU A 171 -4.34 -12.49 4.12
N PRO A 172 -4.43 -13.39 5.12
CA PRO A 172 -5.71 -14.00 5.49
C PRO A 172 -6.74 -12.97 5.97
N MET A 173 -6.28 -11.86 6.56
CA MET A 173 -7.14 -10.79 7.07
C MET A 173 -7.67 -9.89 5.96
N ILE A 174 -6.85 -9.55 4.96
CA ILE A 174 -7.26 -8.69 3.85
C ILE A 174 -7.99 -9.47 2.75
N LEU A 175 -7.92 -10.80 2.73
CA LEU A 175 -8.51 -11.64 1.67
C LEU A 175 -9.96 -11.28 1.33
N PRO A 176 -10.89 -11.14 2.29
CA PRO A 176 -12.27 -10.79 1.97
C PRO A 176 -12.38 -9.43 1.26
N ALA A 177 -11.66 -8.43 1.76
CA ALA A 177 -11.63 -7.10 1.16
C ALA A 177 -10.95 -7.12 -0.22
N LEU A 178 -9.90 -7.91 -0.39
CA LEU A 178 -9.18 -8.08 -1.65
C LEU A 178 -10.09 -8.70 -2.71
N ILE A 179 -10.85 -9.74 -2.38
CA ILE A 179 -11.82 -10.36 -3.28
C ILE A 179 -12.87 -9.32 -3.71
N SER A 180 -13.42 -8.55 -2.76
CA SER A 180 -14.38 -7.48 -3.09
C SER A 180 -13.78 -6.40 -3.98
N CYS A 181 -12.51 -6.04 -3.79
CA CYS A 181 -11.83 -5.04 -4.62
C CYS A 181 -11.58 -5.58 -6.04
N VAL A 182 -11.17 -6.84 -6.18
CA VAL A 182 -10.97 -7.51 -7.46
C VAL A 182 -12.28 -7.59 -8.24
N GLU A 183 -13.36 -8.05 -7.60
CA GLU A 183 -14.68 -8.15 -8.23
C GLU A 183 -15.22 -6.77 -8.62
N ALA A 184 -15.14 -5.78 -7.73
CA ALA A 184 -15.59 -4.42 -8.01
C ALA A 184 -14.81 -3.77 -9.17
N THR A 185 -13.53 -4.09 -9.30
CA THR A 185 -12.68 -3.59 -10.39
C THR A 185 -12.99 -4.28 -11.72
N GLY A 186 -13.39 -5.56 -11.71
CA GLY A 186 -13.83 -6.27 -12.91
C GLY A 186 -15.21 -5.86 -13.42
N LEU A 187 -16.04 -5.29 -12.55
CA LEU A 187 -17.37 -4.76 -12.89
C LEU A 187 -17.33 -3.31 -13.42
N ALA A 188 -16.19 -2.63 -13.29
CA ALA A 188 -15.92 -1.29 -13.82
C ALA A 188 -15.20 -1.42 -15.17
#